data_AF-A0A1I4G489-F1
#
_entry.id   AF-A0A1I4G489-F1
#
_cell.length_a   1.000
_cell.length_b   1.000
_cell.length_c   1.000
_cell.angle_alpha   90.00
_cell.angle_beta   90.00
_cell.angle_gamma   90.00
#
_symmetry.space_group_name_H-M   'P 1'
#
loop_
_entity.id
_entity.type
_entity.pdbx_description
1 polymer ?
#
loop_
_entity_poly.entity_id
_entity_poly.type
_entity_poly.pdbx_seq_one_letter_code
_entity_poly.pdbx_strand_id
1 'polypeptide(L)'
;MSIDPFRVRVRGPFAPFAAGFAGELARQGYTPLSAREQMRLLARLSRWLALEGMGVEDLGATEVDRFVRTRRAAGRQLRSIKALRPILAYLQSHGVVLPSPRAPDDPADELLERYQRYLAIERGLGKATADVYAQMVSPFLRHRLSSDGRALDLAGLAATDIVAFVVMHCPQL
;
A
#
# COMPACT_ATOMS: atom_id res chain seq x y z
N MET A 1 -20.70 25.10 11.51
CA MET A 1 -21.23 23.84 10.95
C MET A 1 -20.05 22.90 10.70
N SER A 2 -19.64 22.13 11.72
CA SER A 2 -18.43 21.30 11.66
C SER A 2 -18.71 20.02 10.87
N ILE A 3 -18.00 19.83 9.75
CA ILE A 3 -18.12 18.61 8.95
C ILE A 3 -17.43 17.49 9.74
N ASP A 4 -18.24 16.62 10.33
CA ASP A 4 -17.75 15.43 11.01
C ASP A 4 -17.02 14.50 10.00
N PRO A 5 -15.69 14.31 10.12
CA PRO A 5 -14.90 13.51 9.20
C PRO A 5 -15.28 12.01 9.22
N PHE A 6 -16.04 11.56 10.22
CA PHE A 6 -16.38 10.16 10.44
C PHE A 6 -17.64 9.67 9.68
N ARG A 7 -18.29 10.50 8.87
CA ARG A 7 -19.51 10.13 8.10
C ARG A 7 -19.34 9.08 6.99
N VAL A 8 -18.21 8.39 6.91
CA VAL A 8 -18.02 7.31 5.93
C VAL A 8 -18.76 6.07 6.41
N ARG A 9 -19.85 5.72 5.71
CA ARG A 9 -20.62 4.52 6.01
C ARG A 9 -19.92 3.27 5.49
N VAL A 10 -19.39 2.46 6.40
CA VAL A 10 -18.89 1.11 6.12
C VAL A 10 -20.06 0.13 6.20
N ARG A 11 -20.22 -0.73 5.20
CA ARG A 11 -21.22 -1.81 5.16
C ARG A 11 -20.54 -3.13 4.85
N GLY A 12 -21.17 -4.25 5.20
CA GLY A 12 -20.61 -5.59 4.97
C GLY A 12 -19.70 -6.02 6.13
N PRO A 13 -18.75 -6.95 5.87
CA PRO A 13 -17.97 -7.63 6.90
C PRO A 13 -17.26 -6.71 7.90
N PHE A 14 -16.76 -5.54 7.46
CA PHE A 14 -16.07 -4.59 8.36
C PHE A 14 -16.97 -3.56 9.04
N ALA A 15 -18.29 -3.63 8.88
CA ALA A 15 -19.19 -2.68 9.55
C ALA A 15 -19.02 -2.63 11.09
N PRO A 16 -18.86 -3.77 11.80
CA PRO A 16 -18.65 -3.77 13.26
C PRO A 16 -17.34 -3.09 13.69
N PHE A 17 -16.33 -3.08 12.83
CA PHE A 17 -14.99 -2.56 13.11
C PHE A 17 -14.85 -1.05 12.84
N ALA A 18 -15.81 -0.45 12.14
CA ALA A 18 -15.70 0.90 11.62
C ALA A 18 -15.57 1.98 12.70
N ALA A 19 -16.35 1.89 13.77
CA ALA A 19 -16.32 2.87 14.85
C ALA A 19 -15.01 2.83 15.64
N GLY A 20 -14.52 1.62 15.97
CA GLY A 20 -13.24 1.48 16.66
C GLY A 20 -12.06 1.91 15.79
N PHE A 21 -12.09 1.64 14.49
CA PHE A 21 -11.02 2.08 13.58
C PHE A 21 -10.98 3.61 13.45
N ALA A 22 -12.15 4.26 13.39
CA ALA A 22 -12.25 5.72 13.42
C ALA A 22 -11.63 6.32 14.71
N GLY A 23 -11.91 5.72 15.86
CA GLY A 23 -11.31 6.11 17.14
C GLY A 23 -9.79 5.91 17.16
N GLU A 24 -9.30 4.79 16.62
CA GLU A 24 -7.87 4.51 16.54
C GLU A 24 -7.12 5.49 15.63
N LEU A 25 -7.70 5.87 14.49
CA LEU A 25 -7.13 6.90 13.61
C LEU A 25 -6.99 8.24 14.34
N ALA A 26 -8.00 8.63 15.12
CA ALA A 26 -7.94 9.85 15.94
C ALA A 26 -6.85 9.75 17.02
N ARG A 27 -6.75 8.61 17.70
CA ARG A 27 -5.72 8.35 18.72
C ARG A 27 -4.30 8.41 18.16
N GLN A 28 -4.11 7.95 16.92
CA GLN A 28 -2.83 8.02 16.20
C GLN A 28 -2.53 9.43 15.63
N GLY A 29 -3.38 10.42 15.86
CA GLY A 29 -3.16 11.80 15.43
C GLY A 29 -3.41 12.04 13.94
N TYR A 30 -4.19 11.18 13.26
CA TYR A 30 -4.56 11.42 11.87
C TYR A 30 -5.39 12.70 11.75
N THR A 31 -5.09 13.51 10.73
CA THR A 31 -5.94 14.66 10.40
C THR A 31 -7.33 14.18 9.93
N PRO A 32 -8.38 14.99 10.09
CA PRO A 32 -9.74 14.67 9.63
C PRO A 32 -9.79 14.20 8.17
N LEU A 33 -9.00 14.82 7.30
CA LEU A 33 -8.92 14.48 5.88
C LEU A 33 -8.30 13.08 5.67
N SER A 34 -7.15 12.83 6.30
CA SER A 34 -6.44 11.54 6.18
C SER A 34 -7.24 10.40 6.80
N ALA A 35 -7.89 10.63 7.95
CA ALA A 35 -8.78 9.67 8.58
C ALA A 35 -9.98 9.31 7.67
N ARG A 36 -10.57 10.31 7.01
CA ARG A 36 -11.66 10.08 6.05
C ARG A 36 -11.23 9.22 4.87
N GLU A 37 -10.02 9.42 4.34
CA GLU A 37 -9.50 8.57 3.26
C GLU A 37 -9.26 7.13 3.72
N GLN A 38 -8.74 6.93 4.93
CA GLN A 38 -8.60 5.60 5.53
C GLN A 38 -9.95 4.91 5.74
N MET A 39 -10.96 5.63 6.23
CA MET A 39 -12.32 5.10 6.37
C MET A 39 -12.94 4.74 5.01
N ARG A 40 -12.69 5.56 3.96
CA ARG A 40 -13.13 5.23 2.59
C ARG A 40 -12.43 3.99 2.06
N LEU A 41 -11.17 3.77 2.42
CA LEU A 41 -10.43 2.56 2.06
C LEU A 41 -11.02 1.32 2.75
N LEU A 42 -11.32 1.41 4.05
CA LEU A 42 -12.02 0.35 4.81
C LEU A 42 -13.39 0.01 4.19
N ALA A 43 -14.19 1.02 3.85
CA ALA A 43 -15.50 0.81 3.21
C ALA A 43 -15.39 0.09 1.86
N ARG A 44 -14.34 0.38 1.08
CA ARG A 44 -14.10 -0.27 -0.22
C ARG A 44 -13.64 -1.71 -0.06
N LEU A 45 -12.75 -1.98 0.90
CA LEU A 45 -12.30 -3.34 1.23
C LEU A 45 -13.49 -4.19 1.68
N SER A 46 -14.32 -3.66 2.59
CA SER A 46 -15.53 -4.33 3.08
C SER A 46 -16.51 -4.68 1.97
N ARG A 47 -16.74 -3.75 1.03
CA ARG A 47 -17.60 -4.01 -0.13
C ARG A 47 -17.00 -5.06 -1.06
N TRP A 48 -15.68 -5.05 -1.25
CA TRP A 48 -15.02 -6.04 -2.11
C TRP A 48 -15.15 -7.44 -1.52
N LEU A 49 -14.90 -7.64 -0.22
CA LEU A 49 -15.13 -8.92 0.45
C LEU A 49 -16.59 -9.39 0.29
N ALA A 50 -17.55 -8.49 0.51
CA ALA A 50 -18.97 -8.82 0.35
C ALA A 50 -19.34 -9.26 -1.08
N LEU A 51 -18.72 -8.66 -2.11
CA LEU A 51 -18.93 -9.04 -3.51
C LEU A 51 -18.32 -10.40 -3.85
N GLU A 52 -17.25 -10.77 -3.17
CA GLU A 52 -16.58 -12.07 -3.32
C GLU A 52 -17.20 -13.15 -2.41
N GLY A 53 -18.22 -12.81 -1.61
CA GLY A 53 -18.85 -13.71 -0.65
C GLY A 53 -17.98 -14.07 0.56
N MET A 54 -16.97 -13.24 0.86
CA MET A 54 -15.98 -13.48 1.91
C MET A 54 -16.30 -12.70 3.21
N GLY A 55 -15.99 -13.32 4.34
CA GLY A 55 -16.03 -12.74 5.69
C GLY A 55 -14.74 -11.99 6.07
N VAL A 56 -14.67 -11.53 7.31
CA VAL A 56 -13.46 -10.87 7.84
C VAL A 56 -12.35 -11.88 8.09
N GLU A 57 -12.74 -13.08 8.50
CA GLU A 57 -11.93 -14.27 8.75
C GLU A 57 -11.25 -14.81 7.48
N ASP A 58 -11.85 -14.59 6.31
CA ASP A 58 -11.28 -14.98 5.03
C ASP A 58 -10.25 -13.97 4.51
N LEU A 59 -10.09 -12.82 5.18
CA LEU A 59 -9.12 -11.82 4.77
C LEU A 59 -7.70 -12.28 5.11
N GLY A 60 -7.07 -12.96 4.15
CA GLY A 60 -5.68 -13.36 4.18
C GLY A 60 -4.73 -12.41 3.44
N ALA A 61 -3.44 -12.72 3.46
CA ALA A 61 -2.43 -12.00 2.66
C ALA A 61 -2.74 -12.04 1.16
N THR A 62 -3.17 -13.20 0.66
CA THR A 62 -3.54 -13.40 -0.75
C THR A 62 -4.73 -12.52 -1.14
N GLU A 63 -5.73 -12.39 -0.27
CA GLU A 63 -6.91 -11.57 -0.50
C GLU A 63 -6.57 -10.08 -0.45
N VAL A 64 -5.69 -9.68 0.46
CA VAL A 64 -5.13 -8.32 0.51
C VAL A 64 -4.43 -7.98 -0.80
N ASP A 65 -3.61 -8.88 -1.33
CA ASP A 65 -2.92 -8.68 -2.61
C ASP A 65 -3.88 -8.64 -3.80
N ARG A 66 -4.88 -9.52 -3.82
CA ARG A 66 -5.93 -9.54 -4.85
C ARG A 66 -6.72 -8.23 -4.85
N PHE A 67 -7.05 -7.70 -3.68
CA PHE A 67 -7.68 -6.40 -3.54
C PHE A 67 -6.78 -5.27 -4.07
N VAL A 68 -5.48 -5.28 -3.72
CA VAL A 68 -4.50 -4.29 -4.21
C VAL A 68 -4.37 -4.35 -5.74
N ARG A 69 -4.26 -5.53 -6.34
CA ARG A 69 -4.20 -5.72 -7.81
C ARG A 69 -5.45 -5.19 -8.51
N THR A 70 -6.62 -5.51 -7.99
CA THR A 70 -7.91 -5.02 -8.51
C THR A 70 -7.98 -3.48 -8.51
N ARG A 71 -7.44 -2.86 -7.46
CA ARG A 71 -7.39 -1.40 -7.31
C ARG A 71 -6.38 -0.74 -8.26
N ARG A 72 -5.24 -1.39 -8.51
CA ARG A 72 -4.23 -0.95 -9.48
C ARG A 72 -4.82 -0.94 -10.90
N ALA A 73 -5.48 -2.03 -11.30
CA ALA A 73 -6.14 -2.14 -12.60
C ALA A 73 -7.24 -1.08 -12.81
N ALA A 74 -7.97 -0.72 -11.74
CA ALA A 74 -9.04 0.28 -11.78
C ALA A 74 -8.57 1.75 -11.68
N GLY A 75 -7.27 2.04 -11.66
CA GLY A 75 -6.76 3.41 -11.68
C GLY A 75 -7.08 4.27 -10.43
N ARG A 76 -7.43 3.68 -9.28
CA ARG A 76 -7.89 4.44 -8.08
C ARG A 76 -6.74 4.94 -7.20
N GLN A 77 -6.84 6.03 -6.44
CA GLN A 77 -5.80 6.43 -5.45
C GLN A 77 -5.69 5.45 -4.27
N LEU A 78 -4.56 5.43 -3.52
CA LEU A 78 -4.22 4.46 -2.45
C LEU A 78 -4.17 3.01 -2.97
N ARG A 79 -3.11 2.71 -3.74
CA ARG A 79 -2.92 1.47 -4.53
C ARG A 79 -1.89 0.49 -3.95
N SER A 80 -1.38 0.75 -2.75
CA SER A 80 -0.28 -0.01 -2.17
C SER A 80 -0.69 -0.69 -0.87
N ILE A 81 -0.03 -1.80 -0.56
CA ILE A 81 -0.12 -2.48 0.73
C ILE A 81 0.19 -1.49 1.87
N LYS A 82 1.11 -0.54 1.66
CA LYS A 82 1.38 0.56 2.60
C LYS A 82 0.15 1.38 2.97
N ALA A 83 -0.76 1.64 2.02
CA ALA A 83 -1.98 2.37 2.30
C ALA A 83 -2.96 1.58 3.19
N LEU A 84 -2.90 0.24 3.14
CA LEU A 84 -3.68 -0.67 3.98
C LEU A 84 -3.06 -0.89 5.35
N ARG A 85 -1.78 -0.55 5.55
CA ARG A 85 -1.06 -0.79 6.81
C ARG A 85 -1.81 -0.31 8.07
N PRO A 86 -2.45 0.88 8.11
CA PRO A 86 -3.24 1.30 9.27
C PRO A 86 -4.45 0.39 9.54
N ILE A 87 -5.14 -0.04 8.48
CA ILE A 87 -6.28 -0.97 8.57
C ILE A 87 -5.80 -2.34 9.06
N LEU A 88 -4.74 -2.89 8.45
CA LEU A 88 -4.21 -4.20 8.80
C LEU A 88 -3.69 -4.25 10.24
N ALA A 89 -2.99 -3.21 10.68
CA ALA A 89 -2.51 -3.10 12.06
C ALA A 89 -3.68 -3.04 13.08
N TYR A 90 -4.74 -2.30 12.76
CA TYR A 90 -5.93 -2.24 13.59
C TYR A 90 -6.67 -3.58 13.66
N LEU A 91 -6.81 -4.29 12.54
CA LEU A 91 -7.47 -5.59 12.49
C LEU A 91 -6.67 -6.65 13.29
N GLN A 92 -5.34 -6.67 13.15
CA GLN A 92 -4.46 -7.55 13.93
C GLN A 92 -4.58 -7.31 15.43
N SER A 93 -4.63 -6.05 15.88
CA SER A 93 -4.78 -5.74 17.32
C SER A 93 -6.13 -6.13 17.90
N HIS A 94 -7.14 -6.40 17.05
CA HIS A 94 -8.48 -6.83 17.44
C HIS A 94 -8.70 -8.33 17.18
N GLY A 95 -7.63 -9.11 17.02
CA GLY A 95 -7.70 -10.58 16.94
C GLY A 95 -8.19 -11.12 15.60
N VAL A 96 -8.34 -10.26 14.58
CA VAL A 96 -8.52 -10.72 13.20
C VAL A 96 -7.17 -11.25 12.74
N VAL A 97 -7.03 -12.57 12.72
CA VAL A 97 -5.80 -13.25 12.31
C VAL A 97 -5.58 -13.00 10.82
N LEU A 98 -4.81 -11.96 10.53
CA LEU A 98 -4.26 -11.71 9.21
C LEU A 98 -2.95 -12.49 9.12
N PRO A 99 -2.85 -13.55 8.30
CA PRO A 99 -1.57 -14.10 7.91
C PRO A 99 -0.68 -12.93 7.49
N SER A 100 0.54 -12.88 8.02
CA SER A 100 1.53 -11.87 7.65
C SER A 100 1.48 -11.66 6.14
N PRO A 101 1.47 -10.42 5.61
CA PRO A 101 1.61 -10.20 4.18
C PRO A 101 2.79 -11.05 3.75
N ARG A 102 2.54 -12.05 2.90
CA ARG A 102 3.62 -12.82 2.29
C ARG A 102 4.58 -11.78 1.75
N ALA A 103 5.88 -12.03 1.99
CA ALA A 103 6.94 -11.23 1.40
C ALA A 103 6.55 -10.90 -0.04
N PRO A 104 6.73 -9.64 -0.48
CA PRO A 104 6.17 -9.16 -1.73
C PRO A 104 6.37 -10.20 -2.83
N ASP A 105 5.26 -10.78 -3.31
CA ASP A 105 5.25 -11.68 -4.48
C ASP A 105 5.78 -10.97 -5.74
N ASP A 106 6.01 -9.65 -5.64
CA ASP A 106 6.61 -8.77 -6.63
C ASP A 106 8.07 -8.48 -6.24
N PRO A 107 9.06 -9.05 -6.95
CA PRO A 107 10.49 -8.79 -6.74
C PRO A 107 10.86 -7.29 -6.76
N ALA A 108 10.09 -6.45 -7.47
CA ALA A 108 10.31 -5.01 -7.46
C ALA A 108 9.93 -4.38 -6.11
N ASP A 109 8.82 -4.81 -5.51
CA ASP A 109 8.38 -4.31 -4.21
C ASP A 109 9.35 -4.78 -3.10
N GLU A 110 9.91 -6.00 -3.19
CA GLU A 110 10.96 -6.48 -2.27
C GLU A 110 12.22 -5.61 -2.31
N LEU A 111 12.71 -5.34 -3.53
CA LEU A 111 13.90 -4.53 -3.71
C LEU A 111 13.68 -3.08 -3.26
N LEU A 112 12.48 -2.53 -3.49
CA LEU A 112 12.11 -1.18 -3.02
C LEU A 112 12.08 -1.10 -1.49
N GLU A 113 11.55 -2.10 -0.80
CA GLU A 113 11.58 -2.11 0.68
C GLU A 113 13.02 -2.17 1.22
N ARG A 114 13.87 -2.99 0.60
CA ARG A 114 15.30 -3.05 0.95
C ARG A 114 16.00 -1.72 0.67
N TYR A 115 15.71 -1.09 -0.46
CA TYR A 115 16.27 0.21 -0.82
C TYR A 115 15.86 1.30 0.17
N GLN A 116 14.59 1.33 0.59
CA GLN A 116 14.11 2.28 1.60
C GLN A 116 14.81 2.10 2.95
N ARG A 117 15.00 0.85 3.38
CA ARG A 117 15.71 0.54 4.61
C ARG A 117 17.16 1.00 4.53
N TYR A 118 17.83 0.74 3.41
CA TYR A 118 19.18 1.23 3.15
C TYR A 118 19.25 2.76 3.21
N LEU A 119 18.33 3.49 2.56
CA LEU A 119 18.31 4.94 2.60
C LEU A 119 18.11 5.49 4.03
N ALA A 120 17.23 4.86 4.81
CA ALA A 120 16.93 5.33 6.16
C ALA A 120 18.05 5.00 7.16
N ILE A 121 18.58 3.78 7.13
CA ILE A 121 19.52 3.27 8.13
C ILE A 121 20.96 3.61 7.75
N GLU A 122 21.38 3.26 6.54
CA GLU A 122 22.79 3.39 6.12
C GLU A 122 23.11 4.80 5.60
N ARG A 123 22.12 5.46 4.98
CA ARG A 123 22.30 6.81 4.42
C ARG A 123 21.73 7.92 5.30
N GLY A 124 21.04 7.56 6.39
CA GLY A 124 20.50 8.52 7.36
C GLY A 124 19.38 9.43 6.82
N LEU A 125 18.72 9.06 5.71
CA LEU A 125 17.63 9.86 5.17
C LEU A 125 16.39 9.78 6.07
N GLY A 126 15.68 10.91 6.19
CA GLY A 126 14.35 10.93 6.79
C GLY A 126 13.39 10.00 6.03
N LYS A 127 12.50 9.32 6.76
CA LYS A 127 11.54 8.34 6.21
C LYS A 127 10.75 8.88 5.01
N ALA A 128 10.28 10.11 5.09
CA ALA A 128 9.54 10.74 3.99
C ALA A 128 10.39 10.86 2.71
N THR A 129 11.67 11.23 2.83
CA THR A 129 12.61 11.32 1.71
C THR A 129 12.93 9.94 1.13
N ALA A 130 13.15 8.93 1.99
CA ALA A 130 13.35 7.55 1.55
C ALA A 130 12.12 7.00 0.80
N ASP A 131 10.92 7.35 1.24
CA ASP A 131 9.68 6.99 0.54
C ASP A 131 9.58 7.65 -0.84
N VAL A 132 9.89 8.94 -0.96
CA VAL A 132 9.90 9.67 -2.25
C VAL A 132 10.91 9.04 -3.22
N TYR A 133 12.12 8.74 -2.76
CA TYR A 133 13.17 8.17 -3.63
C TYR A 133 12.80 6.78 -4.13
N ALA A 134 12.25 5.93 -3.27
CA ALA A 134 11.75 4.63 -3.69
C ALA A 134 10.59 4.77 -4.68
N GLN A 135 9.72 5.76 -4.52
CA GLN A 135 8.63 6.02 -5.44
C GLN A 135 9.13 6.47 -6.82
N MET A 136 10.20 7.29 -6.88
CA MET A 136 10.86 7.70 -8.12
C MET A 136 11.50 6.52 -8.86
N VAL A 137 12.12 5.58 -8.15
CA VAL A 137 12.79 4.41 -8.75
C VAL A 137 11.82 3.27 -9.11
N SER A 138 10.61 3.27 -8.53
CA SER A 138 9.62 2.20 -8.72
C SER A 138 9.28 1.90 -10.20
N PRO A 139 9.08 2.89 -11.10
CA PRO A 139 8.79 2.62 -12.51
C PRO A 139 9.95 1.92 -13.24
N PHE A 140 11.19 2.27 -12.89
CA PHE A 140 12.39 1.62 -13.45
C PHE A 140 12.42 0.13 -13.14
N LEU A 141 12.22 -0.23 -11.87
CA LEU A 141 12.22 -1.64 -11.45
C LEU A 141 11.07 -2.43 -12.08
N ARG A 142 9.90 -1.81 -12.24
CA ARG A 142 8.77 -2.47 -12.91
C ARG A 142 9.02 -2.72 -14.40
N HIS A 143 9.75 -1.83 -15.07
CA HIS A 143 10.16 -2.05 -16.47
C HIS A 143 11.20 -3.18 -16.61
N ARG A 144 11.88 -3.53 -15.51
CA ARG A 144 12.85 -4.63 -15.43
C ARG A 144 12.25 -5.92 -14.91
N LEU A 145 10.95 -6.02 -14.71
CA LEU A 145 10.33 -7.30 -14.43
C LEU A 145 10.41 -8.19 -15.69
N SER A 146 10.87 -9.42 -15.48
CA SER A 146 10.76 -10.50 -16.47
C SER A 146 9.33 -10.65 -16.97
N SER A 147 9.16 -11.23 -18.16
CA SER A 147 7.84 -11.37 -18.79
C SER A 147 6.83 -12.18 -17.97
N ASP A 148 7.30 -13.07 -17.09
CA ASP A 148 6.44 -13.82 -16.15
C ASP A 148 6.23 -13.10 -14.81
N GLY A 149 6.87 -11.95 -14.61
CA GLY A 149 6.75 -11.09 -13.43
C GLY A 149 7.40 -11.64 -12.16
N ARG A 150 8.18 -12.73 -12.26
CA ARG A 150 8.70 -13.45 -11.08
C ARG A 150 10.13 -13.09 -10.69
N ALA A 151 10.85 -12.40 -11.56
CA ALA A 151 12.21 -11.94 -11.31
C ALA A 151 12.46 -10.56 -11.90
N LEU A 152 13.41 -9.83 -11.31
CA LEU A 152 13.99 -8.62 -11.91
C LEU A 152 15.15 -9.02 -12.82
N ASP A 153 15.08 -8.59 -14.08
CA ASP A 153 16.19 -8.65 -15.02
C ASP A 153 17.12 -7.44 -14.81
N LEU A 154 18.04 -7.60 -13.87
CA LEU A 154 19.11 -6.64 -13.59
C LEU A 154 20.45 -7.09 -14.20
N ALA A 155 20.50 -8.30 -14.75
CA ALA A 155 21.69 -8.84 -15.38
C ALA A 155 21.92 -8.09 -16.71
N GLY A 156 23.01 -7.33 -16.78
CA GLY A 156 23.28 -6.48 -17.94
C GLY A 156 22.73 -5.05 -17.82
N LEU A 157 22.35 -4.62 -16.61
CA LEU A 157 22.02 -3.22 -16.37
C LEU A 157 23.21 -2.31 -16.73
N ALA A 158 23.04 -1.48 -17.76
CA ALA A 158 24.06 -0.55 -18.21
C ALA A 158 23.79 0.87 -17.69
N ALA A 159 24.85 1.67 -17.62
CA ALA A 159 24.73 3.08 -17.24
C ALA A 159 23.78 3.85 -18.18
N THR A 160 23.76 3.50 -19.47
CA THR A 160 22.86 4.10 -20.47
C THR A 160 21.40 3.91 -20.11
N ASP A 161 21.02 2.76 -19.54
CA ASP A 161 19.64 2.47 -19.16
C ASP A 161 19.18 3.34 -17.99
N ILE A 162 20.08 3.56 -17.04
CA ILE A 162 19.84 4.43 -15.88
C ILE A 162 19.70 5.87 -16.34
N VAL A 163 20.61 6.35 -17.20
CA VAL A 163 20.57 7.71 -17.73
C VAL A 163 19.30 7.94 -18.54
N ALA A 164 18.93 7.00 -19.43
CA ALA A 164 17.70 7.10 -20.20
C ALA A 164 16.46 7.15 -19.30
N PHE A 165 16.43 6.33 -18.24
CA PHE A 165 15.34 6.37 -17.27
C PHE A 165 15.25 7.72 -16.55
N VAL A 166 16.37 8.24 -16.04
CA VAL A 166 16.43 9.52 -15.32
C VAL A 166 16.00 10.67 -16.22
N VAL A 167 16.49 10.73 -17.46
CA VAL A 167 16.10 11.78 -18.43
C VAL A 167 14.59 11.74 -18.71
N MET A 168 14.00 10.55 -18.80
CA MET A 168 12.59 10.37 -19.13
C MET A 168 11.64 10.61 -17.94
N HIS A 169 12.04 10.24 -16.72
CA HIS A 169 11.15 10.21 -15.55
C HIS A 169 11.51 11.25 -14.48
N CYS A 170 12.69 11.84 -14.56
CA CYS A 170 13.16 12.94 -13.71
C CYS A 170 13.59 14.14 -14.56
N PRO A 171 12.70 14.71 -15.39
CA PRO A 171 13.07 15.78 -16.33
C PRO A 171 13.50 17.09 -15.64
N GLN A 172 13.32 17.21 -14.33
CA GLN A 172 13.74 18.36 -13.52
C GLN A 172 14.22 17.88 -12.15
N LEU A 173 15.51 17.60 -12.05
CA LEU A 173 16.26 17.68 -10.79
C LEU A 173 17.02 19.01 -10.79
#